data_AF-A0A077XTH8-F1
#
_entry.id   AF-A0A077XTH8-F1
#
_cell.length_a   1.000
_cell.length_b   1.000
_cell.length_c   1.000
_cell.angle_alpha   90.00
_cell.angle_beta   90.00
_cell.angle_gamma   90.00
#
_symmetry.space_group_name_H-M   'P 1'
#
loop_
_entity.id
_entity.type
_entity.pdbx_description
1 polymer ?
#
loop_
_entity_poly.entity_id
_entity_poly.type
_entity_poly.pdbx_seq_one_letter_code
_entity_poly.pdbx_strand_id
1 'polypeptide(L)'
;MEVIAIQKSALDGMTNELKALLELTENATMKYISIFKEEKWLDNQEVCLMMKITKRTLQTYKDKGLLPYSKLNRKNYYKLSDVQALLEAGQPYNTNDNGFTDE
;
A
#
# COMPACT_ATOMS: atom_id res chain seq x y z
N MET A 1 23.58 40.30 -19.66
CA MET A 1 23.44 39.54 -18.43
C MET A 1 22.48 40.31 -17.56
N GLU A 2 21.28 39.78 -17.32
CA GLU A 2 20.33 40.41 -16.41
C GLU A 2 20.68 40.02 -14.97
N VAL A 3 20.80 41.00 -14.09
CA VAL A 3 21.07 40.80 -12.67
C VAL A 3 19.94 41.43 -11.88
N ILE A 4 19.22 40.61 -11.12
CA ILE A 4 18.19 41.07 -10.20
C ILE A 4 18.79 41.03 -8.80
N ALA A 5 18.85 42.18 -8.15
CA ALA A 5 19.33 42.31 -6.78
C ALA A 5 18.14 42.45 -5.84
N ILE A 6 18.14 41.66 -4.77
CA ILE A 6 17.15 41.71 -3.69
C ILE A 6 17.84 42.01 -2.37
N GLN A 7 17.16 42.74 -1.49
CA GLN A 7 17.68 42.99 -0.15
C GLN A 7 17.71 41.68 0.65
N LYS A 8 18.76 41.48 1.44
CA LYS A 8 18.90 40.30 2.30
C LYS A 8 17.70 40.13 3.24
N SER A 9 17.18 41.22 3.81
CA SER A 9 16.00 41.22 4.66
C SER A 9 14.74 40.70 3.97
N ALA A 10 14.56 41.01 2.68
CA ALA A 10 13.43 40.51 1.89
C ALA A 10 13.56 39.00 1.64
N LEU A 11 14.77 38.52 1.34
CA LEU A 11 15.05 37.09 1.22
C LEU A 11 14.80 36.36 2.56
N ASP A 12 15.31 36.91 3.66
CA ASP A 12 15.12 36.34 5.00
C ASP A 12 13.63 36.28 5.37
N GLY A 13 12.86 37.32 5.05
CA GLY A 13 11.40 37.34 5.21
C GLY A 13 10.70 36.22 4.45
N MET A 14 11.02 36.06 3.15
CA MET A 14 10.48 34.97 2.33
C MET A 14 10.84 33.59 2.90
N THR A 15 12.07 33.40 3.41
CA THR A 15 12.47 32.12 3.99
C THR A 15 11.72 31.81 5.28
N ASN A 16 11.39 32.82 6.09
CA ASN A 16 10.63 32.63 7.31
C ASN A 16 9.16 32.30 7.01
N GLU A 17 8.56 32.95 6.03
CA GLU A 17 7.21 32.60 5.56
C GLU A 17 7.16 31.17 5.02
N LEU A 18 8.18 30.76 4.24
CA LEU A 18 8.29 29.40 3.74
C LEU A 18 8.42 28.38 4.89
N LYS A 19 9.21 28.67 5.92
CA LYS A 19 9.31 27.81 7.11
C LYS A 19 7.98 27.69 7.86
N ALA A 20 7.28 28.80 8.05
CA ALA A 20 5.97 28.80 8.71
C ALA A 20 4.94 27.98 7.91
N LEU A 21 5.00 28.05 6.58
CA LEU A 21 4.15 27.25 5.71
C LEU A 21 4.48 25.75 5.82
N LEU A 22 5.77 25.38 5.83
CA LEU A 22 6.18 23.99 6.02
C LEU A 22 5.66 23.44 7.35
N GLU A 23 5.85 24.17 8.44
CA GLU A 23 5.38 23.75 9.77
C GLU A 23 3.85 23.58 9.83
N LEU A 24 3.10 24.48 9.18
CA LEU A 24 1.65 24.34 9.07
C LEU A 24 1.25 23.09 8.28
N THR A 25 1.93 22.81 7.17
CA THR A 25 1.64 21.62 6.35
C THR A 25 1.98 20.32 7.08
N GLU A 26 3.08 20.27 7.82
CA GLU A 26 3.44 19.10 8.64
C GLU A 26 2.41 18.86 9.74
N ASN A 27 2.02 19.90 10.48
CA ASN A 27 1.01 19.80 11.52
C ASN A 27 -0.38 19.38 10.98
N ALA A 28 -0.75 19.87 9.80
CA ALA A 28 -2.00 19.50 9.15
C ALA A 28 -1.97 18.03 8.68
N THR A 29 -0.84 17.57 8.16
CA THR A 29 -0.69 16.21 7.61
C THR A 29 -0.49 15.15 8.70
N MET A 30 0.15 15.47 9.83
CA MET A 30 0.36 14.57 10.98
C MET A 30 -0.91 13.82 11.43
N LYS A 31 -2.07 14.49 11.43
CA LYS A 31 -3.37 13.87 11.79
C LYS A 31 -3.82 12.78 10.81
N TYR A 32 -3.42 12.89 9.55
CA TYR A 32 -3.74 11.92 8.51
C TYR A 32 -2.67 10.84 8.39
N ILE A 33 -1.42 11.13 8.75
CA ILE A 33 -0.33 10.16 8.67
C ILE A 33 -0.70 8.90 9.46
N SER A 34 -1.20 9.00 10.69
CA SER A 34 -1.62 7.82 11.47
C SER A 34 -2.70 6.99 10.78
N ILE A 35 -3.66 7.63 10.10
CA ILE A 35 -4.73 6.96 9.33
C ILE A 35 -4.15 6.17 8.15
N PHE A 36 -3.13 6.71 7.48
CA PHE A 36 -2.51 6.09 6.31
C PHE A 36 -1.31 5.18 6.64
N LYS A 37 -0.79 5.20 7.88
CA LYS A 37 0.44 4.49 8.25
C LYS A 37 0.25 3.01 8.51
N GLU A 38 -0.96 2.56 8.82
CA GLU A 38 -1.11 1.29 9.55
C GLU A 38 -1.32 0.06 8.67
N GLU A 39 -1.84 0.18 7.45
CA GLU A 39 -2.10 -1.02 6.64
C GLU A 39 -1.91 -0.79 5.14
N LYS A 40 -0.89 -1.45 4.56
CA LYS A 40 -0.73 -1.52 3.10
C LYS A 40 -1.72 -2.54 2.55
N TRP A 41 -2.55 -2.09 1.62
CA TRP A 41 -3.47 -2.96 0.89
C TRP A 41 -2.82 -3.44 -0.40
N LEU A 42 -2.91 -4.74 -0.66
CA LEU A 42 -2.37 -5.43 -1.83
C LEU A 42 -3.50 -5.84 -2.76
N ASP A 43 -3.27 -5.71 -4.07
CA ASP A 43 -4.19 -6.25 -5.07
C ASP A 43 -3.95 -7.75 -5.30
N ASN A 44 -4.81 -8.38 -6.12
CA ASN A 44 -4.66 -9.81 -6.44
C ASN A 44 -3.28 -10.15 -7.04
N GLN A 45 -2.70 -9.25 -7.85
CA GLN A 45 -1.43 -9.51 -8.54
C GLN A 45 -0.26 -9.42 -7.56
N GLU A 46 -0.24 -8.39 -6.71
CA GLU A 46 0.74 -8.22 -5.63
C GLU A 46 0.71 -9.41 -4.67
N VAL A 47 -0.48 -9.89 -4.27
CA VAL A 47 -0.60 -11.08 -3.43
C VAL A 47 -0.08 -12.34 -4.14
N CYS A 48 -0.43 -12.56 -5.41
CA CYS A 48 0.10 -13.69 -6.17
C CYS A 48 1.63 -13.67 -6.25
N LEU A 49 2.23 -12.50 -6.47
CA LEU A 49 3.68 -12.34 -6.54
C LEU A 49 4.35 -12.55 -5.18
N MET A 50 3.78 -11.98 -4.12
CA MET A 50 4.34 -12.07 -2.77
C MET A 50 4.26 -13.50 -2.23
N MET A 51 3.16 -14.20 -2.48
CA MET A 51 2.97 -15.58 -2.01
C MET A 51 3.50 -16.64 -2.98
N LYS A 52 3.93 -16.25 -4.19
CA LYS A 52 4.29 -17.16 -5.29
C LYS A 52 3.18 -18.17 -5.62
N ILE A 53 1.92 -17.71 -5.60
CA ILE A 53 0.74 -18.53 -5.90
C ILE A 53 0.07 -18.10 -7.21
N THR A 54 -0.73 -18.99 -7.77
CA THR A 54 -1.56 -18.68 -8.95
C THR A 54 -2.87 -18.01 -8.53
N LYS A 55 -3.53 -17.34 -9.49
CA LYS A 55 -4.88 -16.79 -9.29
C LYS A 55 -5.90 -17.85 -8.85
N ARG A 56 -5.75 -19.10 -9.30
CA ARG A 56 -6.63 -20.22 -8.91
C ARG A 56 -6.47 -20.55 -7.43
N THR A 57 -5.23 -20.63 -6.95
CA THR A 57 -4.93 -20.84 -5.52
C THR A 57 -5.45 -19.68 -4.67
N LEU A 58 -5.29 -18.44 -5.13
CA LEU A 58 -5.84 -17.26 -4.44
C LEU A 58 -7.38 -17.31 -4.34
N GLN A 59 -8.08 -17.81 -5.37
CA GLN A 59 -9.53 -18.05 -5.27
C GLN A 59 -9.87 -19.11 -4.24
N THR A 60 -9.16 -20.24 -4.22
CA THR A 60 -9.35 -21.27 -3.19
C THR A 60 -9.18 -20.71 -1.78
N TYR A 61 -8.23 -19.78 -1.57
CA TYR A 61 -8.02 -19.14 -0.27
C TYR A 61 -9.19 -18.25 0.13
N LYS A 62 -9.81 -17.57 -0.84
CA LYS A 62 -11.04 -16.80 -0.61
C LYS A 62 -12.22 -17.70 -0.29
N ASP A 63 -12.42 -18.77 -1.07
CA ASP A 63 -13.57 -19.66 -0.92
C ASP A 63 -13.53 -20.42 0.40
N LYS A 64 -12.33 -20.74 0.89
CA LYS A 64 -12.09 -21.36 2.21
C LYS A 64 -12.00 -20.36 3.36
N GLY A 65 -12.04 -19.05 3.09
CA GLY A 65 -11.90 -18.01 4.13
C GLY A 65 -10.53 -17.97 4.81
N LEU A 66 -9.48 -18.49 4.16
CA LEU A 66 -8.11 -18.55 4.70
C LEU A 66 -7.41 -17.19 4.66
N LEU A 67 -7.76 -16.36 3.68
CA LEU A 67 -7.19 -15.02 3.53
C LEU A 67 -8.30 -13.98 3.57
N PRO A 68 -8.36 -13.13 4.62
CA PRO A 68 -9.31 -12.03 4.69
C PRO A 68 -9.13 -11.07 3.51
N TYR A 69 -10.25 -10.65 2.92
CA TYR A 69 -10.24 -9.72 1.79
C TYR A 69 -11.31 -8.64 1.96
N SER A 70 -11.02 -7.46 1.44
CA SER A 70 -11.98 -6.36 1.32
C SER A 70 -12.26 -6.11 -0.15
N LYS A 71 -13.54 -5.94 -0.48
CA LYS A 71 -13.97 -5.66 -1.85
C LYS A 71 -14.23 -4.17 -2.00
N LEU A 72 -13.51 -3.54 -2.92
CA LEU A 72 -13.77 -2.17 -3.36
C LEU A 72 -14.17 -2.21 -4.83
N ASN A 73 -15.45 -1.93 -5.09
CA ASN A 73 -16.09 -2.07 -6.40
C ASN A 73 -15.96 -3.50 -6.97
N ARG A 74 -15.14 -3.66 -8.03
CA ARG A 74 -14.90 -4.92 -8.74
C ARG A 74 -13.55 -5.55 -8.40
N LYS A 75 -12.75 -4.92 -7.53
CA LYS A 75 -11.41 -5.39 -7.14
C LYS A 75 -11.42 -5.85 -5.68
N ASN A 76 -10.71 -6.95 -5.43
CA ASN A 76 -10.44 -7.44 -4.09
C ASN A 76 -9.07 -6.95 -3.65
N TYR A 77 -8.98 -6.54 -2.41
CA TYR A 77 -7.78 -6.07 -1.75
C TYR A 77 -7.55 -6.88 -0.48
N TYR A 78 -6.28 -7.11 -0.17
CA TYR A 78 -5.85 -7.89 0.99
C TYR A 78 -4.92 -7.06 1.83
N LYS A 79 -4.98 -7.22 3.14
CA LYS A 79 -4.04 -6.57 4.04
C LYS A 79 -2.67 -7.22 3.93
N LEU A 80 -1.61 -6.43 3.89
CA LEU A 80 -0.25 -6.94 3.89
C LEU A 80 0.02 -7.74 5.17
N SER A 81 -0.52 -7.29 6.32
CA SER A 81 -0.42 -8.00 7.60
C SER A 81 -0.88 -9.45 7.49
N ASP A 82 -2.04 -9.65 6.85
CA ASP A 82 -2.72 -10.96 6.80
C ASP A 82 -2.01 -11.89 5.81
N VAL A 83 -1.54 -11.34 4.68
CA VAL A 83 -0.73 -12.07 3.70
C VAL A 83 0.59 -12.52 4.31
N GLN A 84 1.25 -11.64 5.07
CA GLN A 84 2.50 -11.94 5.76
C GLN A 84 2.30 -12.98 6.86
N ALA A 85 1.25 -12.85 7.68
CA ALA A 85 0.91 -13.83 8.71
C ALA A 85 0.65 -15.22 8.12
N LEU A 86 -0.03 -15.29 6.96
CA LEU A 86 -0.30 -16.56 6.27
C LEU A 86 0.97 -17.19 5.70
N LEU A 87 1.92 -16.36 5.23
CA LEU A 87 3.24 -16.82 4.78
C LEU A 87 4.08 -17.37 5.93
N GLU A 88 4.09 -16.68 7.07
CA GLU A 88 4.80 -17.10 8.28
C GLU A 88 4.19 -18.37 8.90
N ALA A 89 2.88 -18.54 8.81
CA ALA A 89 2.18 -19.75 9.23
C ALA A 89 2.54 -20.99 8.38
N GLY A 90 3.31 -20.83 7.30
CA GLY A 90 3.85 -21.94 6.51
C GLY A 90 2.76 -22.79 5.86
N GLN A 91 1.66 -22.17 5.41
CA GLN A 91 0.54 -22.83 4.74
C GLN A 91 0.63 -22.68 3.20
N PRO A 92 1.52 -23.41 2.49
CA PRO A 92 1.31 -23.65 1.08
C PRO A 92 0.25 -24.73 0.97
N TYR A 93 -0.98 -24.37 0.60
CA TYR A 93 -1.95 -25.37 0.19
C TYR A 93 -1.35 -26.16 -0.98
N ASN A 94 -1.03 -27.42 -0.71
CA ASN A 94 -0.37 -28.31 -1.66
C ASN A 94 -1.31 -28.48 -2.86
N THR A 95 -0.96 -27.88 -4.01
CA THR A 95 -1.78 -27.89 -5.21
C THR A 95 -1.47 -29.14 -6.03
N ASN A 96 -1.60 -30.31 -5.41
CA ASN A 96 -1.69 -31.57 -6.12
C ASN A 96 -3.18 -31.92 -6.24
N ASP A 97 -3.91 -31.11 -7.00
CA ASP A 97 -5.19 -31.56 -7.54
C ASP A 97 -5.28 -31.09 -9.00
N ASN A 98 -4.82 -32.01 -9.84
CA ASN A 98 -4.94 -31.99 -11.28
C ASN A 98 -6.43 -31.94 -11.62
N GLY A 99 -6.88 -30.78 -12.10
CA GLY A 99 -8.21 -30.60 -12.66
C GLY A 99 -8.12 -29.75 -13.90
N PHE A 100 -7.31 -30.19 -14.86
CA PHE A 100 -7.42 -29.81 -16.27
C PHE A 100 -8.08 -31.00 -16.96
N THR A 101 -9.39 -30.92 -17.15
CA THR A 101 -10.13 -31.68 -18.16
C THR A 101 -10.60 -30.67 -19.19
N ASP A 102 -10.00 -30.79 -20.37
CA ASP A 102 -10.42 -30.43 -21.73
C ASP A 102 -11.42 -29.28 -21.93
N GLU A 103 -10.97 -28.23 -22.62
CA GLU A 103 -11.32 -27.94 -24.03
C GLU A 103 -10.25 -27.03 -24.67
#